data_AF-A0A1V5MZ18-F1
#
_entry.id   AF-A0A1V5MZ18-F1
#
_cell.length_a   1.000
_cell.length_b   1.000
_cell.length_c   1.000
_cell.angle_alpha   90.00
_cell.angle_beta   90.00
_cell.angle_gamma   90.00
#
_symmetry.space_group_name_H-M   'P 1'
#
loop_
_entity.id
_entity.type
_entity.pdbx_description
1 polymer ?
#
loop_
_entity_poly.entity_id
_entity_poly.type
_entity_poly.pdbx_seq_one_letter_code
_entity_poly.pdbx_strand_id
1 'polypeptide(L)'
;MSKIIHHAPYFDHLIHVAQSDTRVTDAACVQKLLLIINEISIIKVQGEDELRRIWFEVPRGNIEDYGQYEEFLEDEVVGSYDEFLEMWEYTYPEKTKWYDFTVTTYRNELYFFVDSTLTFQFNVSDERPEQVYYSGELIDWLVELVQETMSRIKVDVVKYNEHIKKHLSYDRRFGKMLRKDYWSVFPEEGLSFQKRLNEEDVLILESIVRQSAGDEMDQVINVMTAGNFFEYCKMGYVANDYVKAENNKLSAVELYKRFADGRDEGLTALTLGSEADFLDWYRHKKGGGHPWEICRGGNSTHISLFVQLTEKGWLLVLEGSSCSRVVETVKMAISLYKNQVPFILNKASEIERMIKGIDYIGIVPKTMVPRYCGSHFPSEDRIIDFMNLGFEKSDEMCDKATWFPVKGVELVS
;
A
#
# COMPACT_ATOMS: atom_id res chain seq x y z
N MET A 1 -29.15 26.44 23.65
CA MET A 1 -27.71 26.68 23.42
C MET A 1 -27.48 26.47 21.94
N SER A 2 -26.83 27.40 21.25
CA SER A 2 -26.43 27.20 19.85
C SER A 2 -25.48 26.01 19.81
N LYS A 3 -25.82 24.99 19.02
CA LYS A 3 -24.93 23.86 18.76
C LYS A 3 -23.64 24.45 18.17
N ILE A 4 -22.50 24.27 18.84
CA ILE A 4 -21.21 24.62 18.25
C ILE A 4 -21.08 23.75 17.01
N ILE A 5 -20.99 24.37 15.84
CA ILE A 5 -20.78 23.63 14.60
C ILE A 5 -19.28 23.41 14.52
N HIS A 6 -18.87 22.18 14.78
CA HIS A 6 -17.48 21.79 14.64
C HIS A 6 -17.21 21.36 13.18
N HIS A 7 -16.05 21.77 12.67
CA HIS A 7 -15.69 21.64 11.27
C HIS A 7 -14.52 20.68 11.05
N ALA A 8 -14.37 20.21 9.82
CA ALA A 8 -13.39 19.18 9.46
C ALA A 8 -11.94 19.51 9.90
N PRO A 9 -11.43 20.75 9.79
CA PRO A 9 -10.06 21.05 10.23
C PRO A 9 -9.84 20.84 11.73
N TYR A 10 -10.78 21.30 12.56
CA TYR A 10 -10.69 21.09 14.00
C TYR A 10 -10.85 19.61 14.36
N PHE A 11 -11.72 18.87 13.65
CA PHE A 11 -11.85 17.43 13.85
C PHE A 11 -10.57 16.70 13.54
N ASP A 12 -9.92 17.02 12.41
CA ASP A 12 -8.65 16.44 12.01
C ASP A 12 -7.56 16.72 13.04
N HIS A 13 -7.52 17.93 13.61
CA HIS A 13 -6.61 18.26 14.71
C HIS A 13 -6.84 17.36 15.92
N LEU A 14 -8.09 17.23 16.39
CA LEU A 14 -8.44 16.37 17.52
C LEU A 14 -8.09 14.90 17.24
N ILE A 15 -8.37 14.40 16.03
CA ILE A 15 -8.03 13.05 15.59
C ILE A 15 -6.51 12.86 15.63
N HIS A 16 -5.74 13.80 15.08
CA HIS A 16 -4.28 13.73 15.07
C HIS A 16 -3.70 13.65 16.48
N VAL A 17 -4.21 14.49 17.39
CA VAL A 17 -3.85 14.47 18.82
C VAL A 17 -4.15 13.11 19.43
N ALA A 18 -5.35 12.56 19.22
CA ALA A 18 -5.73 11.25 19.77
C ALA A 18 -4.89 10.09 19.19
N GLN A 19 -4.53 10.15 17.92
CA GLN A 19 -3.71 9.13 17.25
C GLN A 19 -2.25 9.15 17.74
N SER A 20 -1.80 10.24 18.37
CA SER A 20 -0.46 10.32 18.98
C SER A 20 -0.36 9.55 20.31
N ASP A 21 -1.47 9.42 21.05
CA ASP A 21 -1.60 8.61 22.26
C ASP A 21 -2.97 7.91 22.32
N THR A 22 -2.98 6.70 21.77
CA THR A 22 -4.21 5.94 21.55
C THR A 22 -4.74 5.27 22.81
N ARG A 23 -3.94 5.13 23.88
CA ARG A 23 -4.38 4.35 25.05
C ARG A 23 -5.29 5.20 25.95
N VAL A 24 -6.52 4.75 26.16
CA VAL A 24 -7.48 5.43 27.02
C VAL A 24 -7.48 4.79 28.41
N THR A 25 -7.07 5.54 29.42
CA THR A 25 -7.03 5.08 30.83
C THR A 25 -8.10 5.74 31.69
N ASP A 26 -8.56 6.93 31.34
CA ASP A 26 -9.58 7.68 32.07
C ASP A 26 -10.94 6.96 32.09
N ALA A 27 -11.52 6.80 33.27
CA ALA A 27 -12.76 6.07 33.46
C ALA A 27 -13.95 6.73 32.77
N ALA A 28 -14.04 8.07 32.76
CA ALA A 28 -15.15 8.78 32.12
C ALA A 28 -15.11 8.65 30.60
N CYS A 29 -13.91 8.77 30.00
CA CYS A 29 -13.70 8.55 28.57
C CYS A 29 -14.01 7.10 28.15
N VAL A 30 -13.57 6.11 28.92
CA VAL A 30 -13.89 4.70 28.68
C VAL A 30 -15.40 4.47 28.69
N GLN A 31 -16.13 5.04 29.65
CA GLN A 31 -17.59 4.92 29.70
C GLN A 31 -18.26 5.48 28.45
N LYS A 32 -17.82 6.65 27.96
CA LYS A 32 -18.34 7.26 26.72
C LYS A 32 -18.06 6.39 25.49
N LEU A 33 -16.85 5.83 25.38
CA LEU A 33 -16.51 4.90 24.29
C LEU A 33 -17.34 3.61 24.36
N LEU A 34 -17.64 3.08 25.55
CA LEU A 34 -18.56 1.95 25.71
C LEU A 34 -20.00 2.29 25.28
N LEU A 35 -20.45 3.54 25.43
CA LEU A 35 -21.74 3.97 24.89
C LEU A 35 -21.76 3.87 23.36
N ILE A 36 -20.67 4.25 22.68
CA ILE A 36 -20.52 4.08 21.22
C ILE A 36 -20.64 2.60 20.84
N ILE A 37 -19.97 1.69 21.57
CA ILE A 37 -20.08 0.24 21.33
C ILE A 37 -21.53 -0.22 21.42
N ASN A 38 -22.23 0.17 22.50
CA ASN A 38 -23.61 -0.21 22.72
C ASN A 38 -24.51 0.28 21.58
N GLU A 39 -24.34 1.54 21.14
CA GLU A 39 -25.10 2.12 20.04
C GLU A 39 -24.88 1.39 18.71
N ILE A 40 -23.62 1.05 18.39
CA ILE A 40 -23.24 0.40 17.14
C ILE A 40 -23.48 -1.12 17.16
N SER A 41 -23.66 -1.74 18.33
CA SER A 41 -23.82 -3.21 18.47
C SER A 41 -24.96 -3.82 17.65
N ILE A 42 -25.99 -3.04 17.32
CA ILE A 42 -27.11 -3.46 16.47
C ILE A 42 -26.74 -3.60 14.99
N ILE A 43 -25.57 -3.13 14.58
CA ILE A 43 -25.03 -3.34 13.25
C ILE A 43 -24.45 -4.74 13.19
N LYS A 44 -24.76 -5.46 12.12
CA LYS A 44 -24.20 -6.78 11.83
C LYS A 44 -22.68 -6.66 11.60
N VAL A 45 -21.93 -7.63 12.12
CA VAL A 45 -20.47 -7.71 11.95
C VAL A 45 -20.11 -7.80 10.45
N GLN A 46 -19.14 -6.98 10.03
CA GLN A 46 -18.72 -6.80 8.62
C GLN A 46 -17.37 -7.46 8.29
N GLY A 47 -16.69 -8.06 9.27
CA GLY A 47 -15.38 -8.67 9.11
C GLY A 47 -14.96 -9.50 10.32
N GLU A 48 -13.66 -9.67 10.49
CA GLU A 48 -13.07 -10.31 11.66
C GLU A 48 -13.14 -9.40 12.89
N ASP A 49 -12.89 -9.94 14.08
CA ASP A 49 -12.79 -9.19 15.34
C ASP A 49 -14.00 -8.27 15.62
N GLU A 50 -15.20 -8.77 15.33
CA GLU A 50 -16.47 -8.04 15.52
C GLU A 50 -16.54 -6.68 14.82
N LEU A 51 -15.79 -6.50 13.73
CA LEU A 51 -15.65 -5.24 13.02
C LEU A 51 -17.02 -4.67 12.60
N ARG A 52 -17.25 -3.41 12.97
CA ARG A 52 -18.41 -2.61 12.54
C ARG A 52 -17.93 -1.23 12.09
N ARG A 53 -18.47 -0.76 10.98
CA ARG A 53 -18.10 0.52 10.34
C ARG A 53 -19.32 1.36 10.02
N ILE A 54 -19.20 2.66 10.27
CA ILE A 54 -20.14 3.69 9.83
C ILE A 54 -19.35 4.85 9.20
N TRP A 55 -20.06 5.76 8.53
CA TRP A 55 -19.49 6.92 7.87
C TRP A 55 -20.03 8.20 8.49
N PHE A 56 -19.14 9.17 8.72
CA PHE A 56 -19.51 10.51 9.17
C PHE A 56 -19.33 11.54 8.07
N GLU A 57 -20.18 12.55 8.12
CA GLU A 57 -20.14 13.75 7.28
C GLU A 57 -19.86 14.94 8.19
N VAL A 58 -18.70 15.57 8.04
CA VAL A 58 -18.36 16.77 8.80
C VAL A 58 -18.24 17.95 7.82
N PRO A 59 -18.91 19.09 8.06
CA PRO A 59 -18.79 20.24 7.18
C PRO A 59 -17.37 20.78 7.16
N ARG A 60 -16.93 21.28 6.01
CA ARG A 60 -15.58 21.85 5.83
C ARG A 60 -15.29 23.02 6.79
N GLY A 61 -16.30 23.84 7.07
CA GLY A 61 -16.09 25.13 7.73
C GLY A 61 -15.69 26.23 6.76
N ASN A 62 -15.33 27.37 7.33
CA ASN A 62 -14.78 28.53 6.65
C ASN A 62 -13.26 28.58 6.83
N ILE A 63 -12.62 29.57 6.24
CA ILE A 63 -11.16 29.74 6.33
C ILE A 63 -10.70 29.97 7.77
N GLU A 64 -11.52 30.61 8.61
CA GLU A 64 -11.21 30.84 10.02
C GLU A 64 -11.19 29.55 10.85
N ASP A 65 -11.87 28.50 10.38
CA ASP A 65 -11.84 27.17 11.00
C ASP A 65 -10.57 26.38 10.62
N TYR A 66 -9.89 26.76 9.54
CA TYR A 66 -8.69 26.07 9.04
C TYR A 66 -7.44 26.39 9.86
N GLY A 67 -7.29 27.65 10.26
CA GLY A 67 -6.14 28.14 11.01
C GLY A 67 -6.06 29.67 10.99
N GLN A 68 -5.05 30.22 11.67
CA GLN A 68 -4.75 31.65 11.60
C GLN A 68 -3.68 31.89 10.53
N TYR A 69 -3.95 32.82 9.61
CA TYR A 69 -3.02 33.13 8.52
C TYR A 69 -1.65 33.58 9.03
N GLU A 70 -1.65 34.41 10.09
CA GLU A 70 -0.44 34.95 10.70
C GLU A 70 0.50 33.84 11.19
N GLU A 71 -0.04 32.76 11.79
CA GLU A 71 0.76 31.62 12.25
C GLU A 71 1.40 30.87 11.07
N PHE A 72 0.64 30.65 10.00
CA PHE A 72 1.14 29.96 8.80
C PHE A 72 2.20 30.79 8.05
N LEU A 73 2.09 32.12 8.11
CA LEU A 73 3.09 33.04 7.56
C LEU A 73 4.36 33.07 8.42
N GLU A 74 4.22 33.11 9.75
CA GLU A 74 5.35 33.08 10.68
C GLU A 74 6.14 31.77 10.60
N ASP A 75 5.44 30.64 10.42
CA ASP A 75 6.04 29.31 10.25
C ASP A 75 6.57 29.04 8.83
N GLU A 76 6.54 30.04 7.94
CA GLU A 76 6.96 29.94 6.52
C GLU A 76 6.23 28.82 5.75
N VAL A 77 5.02 28.44 6.18
CA VAL A 77 4.18 27.44 5.50
C VAL A 77 3.58 28.01 4.22
N VAL A 78 3.27 29.32 4.22
CA VAL A 78 2.74 30.06 3.08
C VAL A 78 3.41 31.43 2.98
N GLY A 79 3.56 31.95 1.76
CA GLY A 79 4.12 33.28 1.48
C GLY A 79 3.07 34.39 1.33
N SER A 80 1.79 34.04 1.22
CA SER A 80 0.70 35.00 1.02
C SER A 80 -0.65 34.47 1.51
N TYR A 81 -1.63 35.37 1.64
CA TYR A 81 -3.00 34.98 1.99
C TYR A 81 -3.68 34.18 0.86
N ASP A 82 -3.33 34.47 -0.40
CA ASP A 82 -3.84 33.69 -1.54
C ASP A 82 -3.33 32.24 -1.48
N GLU A 83 -2.04 32.03 -1.16
CA GLU A 83 -1.49 30.68 -0.93
C GLU A 83 -2.16 29.97 0.27
N PHE A 84 -2.55 30.71 1.32
CA PHE A 84 -3.30 30.15 2.45
C PHE A 84 -4.70 29.67 2.06
N LEU A 85 -5.41 30.45 1.23
CA LEU A 85 -6.71 30.06 0.68
C LEU A 85 -6.58 28.83 -0.24
N GLU A 86 -5.58 28.83 -1.13
CA GLU A 86 -5.31 27.69 -2.02
C GLU A 86 -5.00 26.43 -1.22
N MET A 87 -4.20 26.53 -0.15
CA MET A 87 -3.88 25.40 0.71
C MET A 87 -5.13 24.85 1.44
N TRP A 88 -6.01 25.73 1.92
CA TRP A 88 -7.27 25.33 2.56
C TRP A 88 -8.19 24.59 1.57
N GLU A 89 -8.40 25.14 0.39
CA GLU A 89 -9.23 24.54 -0.65
C GLU A 89 -8.62 23.23 -1.18
N TYR A 90 -7.29 23.15 -1.24
CA TYR A 90 -6.59 21.92 -1.59
C TYR A 90 -6.78 20.82 -0.52
N THR A 91 -6.70 21.19 0.76
CA THR A 91 -6.82 20.24 1.88
C THR A 91 -8.27 19.80 2.10
N TYR A 92 -9.22 20.71 1.91
CA TYR A 92 -10.67 20.49 2.04
C TYR A 92 -11.41 20.96 0.78
N PRO A 93 -11.32 20.21 -0.34
CA PRO A 93 -11.90 20.63 -1.62
C PRO A 93 -13.43 20.59 -1.62
N GLU A 94 -14.00 19.67 -0.84
CA GLU A 94 -15.43 19.45 -0.77
C GLU A 94 -16.08 20.24 0.37
N LYS A 95 -17.36 20.59 0.22
CA LYS A 95 -18.16 21.24 1.29
C LYS A 95 -18.31 20.37 2.54
N THR A 96 -18.13 19.06 2.39
CA THR A 96 -18.23 18.06 3.45
C THR A 96 -17.08 17.09 3.30
N LYS A 97 -16.38 16.82 4.41
CA LYS A 97 -15.40 15.75 4.49
C LYS A 97 -16.03 14.51 5.07
N TRP A 98 -15.80 13.38 4.41
CA TRP A 98 -16.24 12.06 4.85
C TRP A 98 -15.18 11.41 5.72
N TYR A 99 -15.60 10.74 6.79
CA TYR A 99 -14.73 9.97 7.68
C TYR A 99 -15.25 8.55 7.81
N ASP A 100 -14.35 7.57 7.72
CA ASP A 100 -14.67 6.20 8.12
C ASP A 100 -14.44 6.04 9.61
N PHE A 101 -15.44 5.51 10.33
CA PHE A 101 -15.32 5.18 11.73
C PHE A 101 -15.57 3.70 11.92
N THR A 102 -14.54 3.01 12.42
CA THR A 102 -14.54 1.57 12.57
C THR A 102 -14.26 1.20 14.02
N VAL A 103 -14.98 0.21 14.54
CA VAL A 103 -14.74 -0.36 15.86
C VAL A 103 -14.55 -1.87 15.75
N THR A 104 -13.55 -2.39 16.46
CA THR A 104 -13.25 -3.82 16.55
C THR A 104 -13.01 -4.24 18.01
N THR A 105 -13.23 -5.52 18.29
CA THR A 105 -13.02 -6.14 19.60
C THR A 105 -12.16 -7.39 19.44
N TYR A 106 -11.04 -7.45 20.16
CA TYR A 106 -10.19 -8.64 20.19
C TYR A 106 -9.68 -8.89 21.61
N ARG A 107 -9.91 -10.09 22.16
CA ARG A 107 -9.43 -10.52 23.49
C ARG A 107 -9.67 -9.51 24.63
N ASN A 108 -10.91 -9.02 24.76
CA ASN A 108 -11.34 -8.00 25.74
C ASN A 108 -10.71 -6.62 25.54
N GLU A 109 -10.00 -6.39 24.43
CA GLU A 109 -9.52 -5.07 24.03
C GLU A 109 -10.42 -4.51 22.93
N LEU A 110 -10.78 -3.25 23.08
CA LEU A 110 -11.58 -2.49 22.13
C LEU A 110 -10.68 -1.53 21.38
N TYR A 111 -10.85 -1.46 20.07
CA TYR A 111 -10.07 -0.59 19.19
C TYR A 111 -11.01 0.25 18.34
N PHE A 112 -10.73 1.56 18.28
CA PHE A 112 -11.49 2.53 17.52
C PHE A 112 -10.56 3.15 16.48
N PHE A 113 -11.01 3.15 15.23
CA PHE A 113 -10.26 3.69 14.11
C PHE A 113 -11.08 4.81 13.47
N VAL A 114 -10.40 5.92 13.21
CA VAL A 114 -10.88 6.97 12.32
C VAL A 114 -9.99 6.95 11.09
N ASP A 115 -10.60 6.88 9.90
CA ASP A 115 -9.86 6.90 8.64
C ASP A 115 -8.79 5.79 8.58
N SER A 116 -9.17 4.59 9.04
CA SER A 116 -8.34 3.38 9.11
C SER A 116 -7.07 3.50 9.99
N THR A 117 -6.93 4.57 10.78
CA THR A 117 -5.83 4.76 11.73
C THR A 117 -6.31 4.56 13.17
N LEU A 118 -5.56 3.79 13.97
CA LEU A 118 -5.91 3.52 15.37
C LEU A 118 -5.96 4.84 16.13
N THR A 119 -7.13 5.14 16.68
CA THR A 119 -7.41 6.41 17.37
C THR A 119 -7.58 6.20 18.86
N PHE A 120 -8.28 5.13 19.28
CA PHE A 120 -8.38 4.76 20.69
C PHE A 120 -8.25 3.25 20.90
N GLN A 121 -7.67 2.86 22.03
CA GLN A 121 -7.67 1.48 22.51
C GLN A 121 -7.74 1.41 24.03
N PHE A 122 -8.45 0.40 24.53
CA PHE A 122 -8.42 0.04 25.96
C PHE A 122 -8.89 -1.40 26.18
N ASN A 123 -8.29 -2.06 27.17
CA ASN A 123 -8.78 -3.36 27.66
C ASN A 123 -9.91 -3.15 28.66
N VAL A 124 -11.06 -3.80 28.49
CA VAL A 124 -12.25 -3.64 29.35
C VAL A 124 -11.99 -4.05 30.80
N SER A 125 -11.06 -4.98 31.04
CA SER A 125 -10.74 -5.55 32.36
C SER A 125 -9.70 -4.76 33.17
N ASP A 126 -9.06 -3.74 32.58
CA ASP A 126 -8.04 -2.95 33.27
C ASP A 126 -8.63 -2.12 34.42
N GLU A 127 -7.92 -2.06 35.55
CA GLU A 127 -8.18 -1.10 36.62
C GLU A 127 -7.97 0.33 36.10
N ARG A 128 -8.87 1.25 36.46
CA ARG A 128 -8.86 2.63 35.95
C ARG A 128 -8.31 3.60 36.99
N PRO A 129 -7.15 4.23 36.74
CA PRO A 129 -6.71 5.34 37.58
C PRO A 129 -7.56 6.59 37.30
N GLU A 130 -7.73 7.45 38.30
CA GLU A 130 -8.23 8.81 38.07
C GLU A 130 -7.11 9.63 37.43
N GLN A 131 -7.14 9.76 36.10
CA GLN A 131 -6.22 10.59 35.31
C GLN A 131 -7.00 11.38 34.27
N VAL A 132 -6.53 12.59 33.97
CA VAL A 132 -7.09 13.41 32.89
C VAL A 132 -6.55 12.89 31.56
N TYR A 133 -7.45 12.49 30.67
CA TYR A 133 -7.11 12.09 29.29
C TYR A 133 -7.35 13.25 28.34
N TYR A 134 -6.34 13.56 27.52
CA TYR A 134 -6.30 14.79 26.72
C TYR A 134 -7.31 14.80 25.55
N SER A 135 -7.76 13.63 25.09
CA SER A 135 -8.66 13.51 23.92
C SER A 135 -10.15 13.37 24.28
N GLY A 136 -10.55 13.80 25.48
CA GLY A 136 -11.95 13.74 25.92
C GLY A 136 -12.93 14.50 25.02
N GLU A 137 -12.50 15.62 24.44
CA GLU A 137 -13.30 16.43 23.51
C GLU A 137 -13.61 15.67 22.21
N LEU A 138 -12.63 14.95 21.65
CA LEU A 138 -12.86 14.10 20.47
C LEU A 138 -13.89 13.02 20.78
N ILE A 139 -13.78 12.40 21.96
CA ILE A 139 -14.70 11.34 22.38
C ILE A 139 -16.12 11.89 22.51
N ASP A 140 -16.28 13.07 23.11
CA ASP A 140 -17.59 13.73 23.21
C ASP A 140 -18.20 13.98 21.83
N TRP A 141 -17.42 14.52 20.90
CA TRP A 141 -17.91 14.76 19.55
C TRP A 141 -18.22 13.45 18.79
N LEU A 142 -17.40 12.41 18.95
CA LEU A 142 -17.69 11.09 18.37
C LEU A 142 -18.98 10.49 18.93
N VAL A 143 -19.26 10.63 20.23
CA VAL A 143 -20.53 10.19 20.81
C VAL A 143 -21.71 10.87 20.10
N GLU A 144 -21.64 12.19 19.89
CA GLU A 144 -22.68 12.92 19.17
C GLU A 144 -22.82 12.44 17.71
N LEU A 145 -21.72 12.32 16.98
CA LEU A 145 -21.72 11.85 15.58
C LEU A 145 -22.28 10.43 15.43
N VAL A 146 -21.91 9.54 16.35
CA VAL A 146 -22.43 8.17 16.39
C VAL A 146 -23.92 8.18 16.69
N GLN A 147 -24.38 8.92 17.69
CA GLN A 147 -25.81 8.99 18.04
C GLN A 147 -26.65 9.54 16.88
N GLU A 148 -26.20 10.60 16.22
CA GLU A 148 -26.88 11.18 15.06
C GLU A 148 -26.91 10.21 13.88
N THR A 149 -25.80 9.55 13.60
CA THR A 149 -25.68 8.58 12.50
C THR A 149 -26.51 7.33 12.78
N MET A 150 -26.44 6.78 13.98
CA MET A 150 -27.26 5.64 14.39
C MET A 150 -28.74 5.97 14.42
N SER A 151 -29.13 7.20 14.76
CA SER A 151 -30.53 7.64 14.64
C SER A 151 -31.03 7.58 13.20
N ARG A 152 -30.21 8.00 12.22
CA ARG A 152 -30.55 7.86 10.79
C ARG A 152 -30.63 6.40 10.35
N ILE A 153 -29.66 5.58 10.76
CA ILE A 153 -29.60 4.14 10.45
C ILE A 153 -30.82 3.38 10.99
N LYS A 154 -31.20 3.64 12.26
CA LYS A 154 -32.34 2.99 12.93
C LYS A 154 -33.68 3.36 12.30
N VAL A 155 -33.80 4.57 11.76
CA VAL A 155 -35.01 5.02 11.05
C VAL A 155 -35.13 4.32 9.69
N ASP A 156 -34.07 4.34 8.89
CA ASP A 156 -34.07 3.74 7.56
C ASP A 156 -32.63 3.43 7.09
N VAL A 157 -32.21 2.18 7.30
CA VAL A 157 -30.90 1.70 6.89
C VAL A 157 -30.71 1.69 5.36
N VAL A 158 -31.79 1.49 4.60
CA VAL A 158 -31.73 1.49 3.13
C VAL A 158 -31.41 2.90 2.64
N LYS A 159 -32.13 3.90 3.14
CA LYS A 159 -31.88 5.32 2.80
C LYS A 159 -30.48 5.77 3.21
N TYR A 160 -30.00 5.35 4.38
CA TYR A 160 -28.62 5.63 4.80
C TYR A 160 -27.58 5.04 3.83
N ASN A 161 -27.75 3.78 3.44
CA ASN A 161 -26.84 3.12 2.49
C ASN A 161 -26.89 3.76 1.09
N GLU A 162 -28.08 4.14 0.61
CA GLU A 162 -28.23 4.88 -0.66
C GLU A 162 -27.54 6.24 -0.61
N HIS A 163 -27.64 6.96 0.52
CA HIS A 163 -26.96 8.24 0.73
C HIS A 163 -25.45 8.09 0.62
N ILE A 164 -24.85 7.12 1.32
CA ILE A 164 -23.41 6.84 1.21
C ILE A 164 -23.04 6.47 -0.23
N LYS A 165 -23.79 5.54 -0.85
CA LYS A 165 -23.49 5.09 -2.22
C LYS A 165 -23.48 6.24 -3.22
N LYS A 166 -24.33 7.25 -3.02
CA LYS A 166 -24.47 8.41 -3.89
C LYS A 166 -23.47 9.54 -3.59
N HIS A 167 -23.14 9.77 -2.32
CA HIS A 167 -22.45 10.99 -1.89
C HIS A 167 -21.05 10.77 -1.32
N LEU A 168 -20.64 9.53 -1.02
CA LEU A 168 -19.29 9.25 -0.56
C LEU A 168 -18.27 9.62 -1.65
N SER A 169 -17.27 10.44 -1.31
CA SER A 169 -16.22 10.89 -2.23
C SER A 169 -15.43 9.73 -2.84
N TYR A 170 -15.01 9.86 -4.10
CA TYR A 170 -14.29 8.80 -4.82
C TYR A 170 -12.92 8.46 -4.22
N ASP A 171 -12.25 9.43 -3.59
CA ASP A 171 -11.02 9.25 -2.82
C ASP A 171 -11.21 8.37 -1.56
N ARG A 172 -12.45 8.02 -1.20
CA ARG A 172 -12.81 7.08 -0.12
C ARG A 172 -13.26 5.71 -0.65
N ARG A 173 -13.23 5.49 -1.96
CA ARG A 173 -13.76 4.27 -2.60
C ARG A 173 -12.65 3.38 -3.12
N PHE A 174 -12.96 2.10 -3.22
CA PHE A 174 -12.17 1.16 -4.01
C PHE A 174 -12.60 1.24 -5.46
N GLY A 175 -11.64 1.27 -6.36
CA GLY A 175 -11.86 1.22 -7.80
C GLY A 175 -10.74 0.47 -8.50
N LYS A 176 -10.90 0.25 -9.79
CA LYS A 176 -9.81 -0.19 -10.65
C LYS A 176 -9.83 0.60 -11.94
N MET A 177 -8.66 0.83 -12.50
CA MET A 177 -8.51 1.53 -13.78
C MET A 177 -7.61 0.69 -14.68
N LEU A 178 -7.98 0.54 -15.94
CA LEU A 178 -7.13 -0.13 -16.90
C LEU A 178 -5.90 0.76 -17.16
N ARG A 179 -4.70 0.18 -17.15
CA ARG A 179 -3.46 0.98 -17.26
C ARG A 179 -3.38 1.81 -18.54
N LYS A 180 -3.88 1.29 -19.68
CA LYS A 180 -3.99 2.09 -20.92
C LYS A 180 -4.88 3.33 -20.77
N ASP A 181 -5.94 3.24 -19.96
CA ASP A 181 -6.84 4.36 -19.72
C ASP A 181 -6.16 5.37 -18.80
N TYR A 182 -5.42 4.90 -17.79
CA TYR A 182 -4.54 5.75 -16.98
C TYR A 182 -3.50 6.47 -17.85
N TRP A 183 -2.82 5.77 -18.76
CA TRP A 183 -1.88 6.38 -19.72
C TRP A 183 -2.56 7.34 -20.70
N SER A 184 -3.86 7.22 -20.96
CA SER A 184 -4.58 8.22 -21.75
C SER A 184 -4.77 9.54 -21.00
N VAL A 185 -4.88 9.48 -19.66
CA VAL A 185 -4.94 10.66 -18.77
C VAL A 185 -3.55 11.25 -18.55
N PHE A 186 -2.53 10.39 -18.39
CA PHE A 186 -1.12 10.76 -18.20
C PHE A 186 -0.21 10.17 -19.30
N PRO A 187 -0.20 10.74 -20.52
CA PRO A 187 0.54 10.17 -21.65
C PRO A 187 2.04 10.04 -21.42
N GLU A 188 2.65 10.98 -20.69
CA GLU A 188 4.10 10.97 -20.45
C GLU A 188 4.54 9.77 -19.62
N GLU A 189 3.73 9.35 -18.64
CA GLU A 189 4.00 8.14 -17.86
C GLU A 189 3.94 6.90 -18.74
N GLY A 190 2.91 6.78 -19.59
CA GLY A 190 2.80 5.68 -20.56
C GLY A 190 3.95 5.63 -21.56
N LEU A 191 4.36 6.78 -22.10
CA LEU A 191 5.49 6.89 -23.02
C LEU A 191 6.81 6.53 -22.33
N SER A 192 7.02 6.97 -21.09
CA SER A 192 8.22 6.63 -20.30
C SER A 192 8.33 5.12 -20.08
N PHE A 193 7.19 4.44 -19.97
CA PHE A 193 7.11 3.01 -19.77
C PHE A 193 7.40 2.26 -21.09
N GLN A 194 6.70 2.65 -22.16
CA GLN A 194 6.76 1.97 -23.46
C GLN A 194 8.10 2.17 -24.20
N LYS A 195 8.76 3.33 -24.07
CA LYS A 195 10.02 3.60 -24.79
C LYS A 195 11.22 2.79 -24.29
N ARG A 196 11.10 2.11 -23.15
CA ARG A 196 12.21 1.41 -22.51
C ARG A 196 12.38 -0.04 -22.95
N LEU A 197 11.41 -0.59 -23.68
CA LEU A 197 11.41 -1.94 -24.26
C LEU A 197 10.96 -1.85 -25.72
N ASN A 198 11.58 -2.63 -26.60
CA ASN A 198 11.18 -2.73 -28.00
C ASN A 198 10.27 -3.95 -28.24
N GLU A 199 9.78 -4.14 -29.48
CA GLU A 199 8.91 -5.26 -29.83
C GLU A 199 9.59 -6.64 -29.64
N GLU A 200 10.88 -6.76 -29.91
CA GLU A 200 11.65 -7.99 -29.67
C GLU A 200 11.68 -8.31 -28.17
N ASP A 201 11.91 -7.31 -27.32
CA ASP A 201 11.92 -7.47 -25.87
C ASP A 201 10.57 -8.01 -25.36
N VAL A 202 9.46 -7.50 -25.89
CA VAL A 202 8.11 -7.97 -25.55
C VAL A 202 7.88 -9.41 -26.00
N LEU A 203 8.32 -9.79 -27.21
CA LEU A 203 8.20 -11.18 -27.70
C LEU A 203 9.04 -12.17 -26.87
N ILE A 204 10.21 -11.73 -26.40
CA ILE A 204 11.03 -12.53 -25.48
C ILE A 204 10.33 -12.66 -24.13
N LEU A 205 9.76 -11.57 -23.60
CA LEU A 205 8.98 -11.62 -22.37
C LEU A 205 7.81 -12.61 -22.48
N GLU A 206 7.08 -12.65 -23.59
CA GLU A 206 6.02 -13.65 -23.82
C GLU A 206 6.56 -15.09 -23.75
N SER A 207 7.78 -15.32 -24.23
CA SER A 207 8.44 -16.63 -24.14
C SER A 207 8.85 -16.96 -22.71
N ILE A 208 9.36 -15.98 -21.96
CA ILE A 208 9.67 -16.11 -20.54
C ILE A 208 8.41 -16.39 -19.72
N VAL A 209 7.26 -15.79 -20.06
CA VAL A 209 5.98 -16.05 -19.39
C VAL A 209 5.55 -17.50 -19.60
N ARG A 210 5.63 -18.01 -20.85
CA ARG A 210 5.34 -19.42 -21.15
C ARG A 210 6.28 -20.37 -20.41
N GLN A 211 7.57 -20.04 -20.35
CA GLN A 211 8.57 -20.80 -19.58
C GLN A 211 8.23 -20.81 -18.08
N SER A 212 7.90 -19.65 -17.51
CA SER A 212 7.62 -19.48 -16.07
C SER A 212 6.30 -20.13 -15.64
N ALA A 213 5.37 -20.34 -16.57
CA ALA A 213 4.13 -21.07 -16.34
C ALA A 213 4.25 -22.59 -16.60
N GLY A 214 5.38 -23.04 -17.15
CA GLY A 214 5.67 -24.45 -17.40
C GLY A 214 5.97 -25.22 -16.11
N ASP A 215 6.37 -26.48 -16.25
CA ASP A 215 6.81 -27.27 -15.10
C ASP A 215 8.10 -26.68 -14.53
N GLU A 216 8.08 -26.28 -13.26
CA GLU A 216 9.27 -25.78 -12.54
C GLU A 216 10.42 -26.79 -12.61
N MET A 217 10.10 -28.08 -12.72
CA MET A 217 11.07 -29.16 -12.87
C MET A 217 11.92 -29.07 -14.14
N ASP A 218 11.46 -28.37 -15.18
CA ASP A 218 12.21 -28.15 -16.42
C ASP A 218 13.15 -26.93 -16.34
N GLN A 219 13.08 -26.16 -15.24
CA GLN A 219 13.83 -24.92 -15.02
C GLN A 219 14.91 -25.03 -13.94
N VAL A 220 15.35 -26.26 -13.63
CA VAL A 220 16.34 -26.52 -12.59
C VAL A 220 17.78 -26.38 -13.09
N ILE A 221 18.62 -25.81 -12.23
CA ILE A 221 20.06 -25.72 -12.39
C ILE A 221 20.69 -26.84 -11.54
N ASN A 222 21.41 -27.76 -12.18
CA ASN A 222 21.98 -28.92 -11.48
C ASN A 222 23.11 -28.57 -10.51
N VAL A 223 23.90 -27.54 -10.86
CA VAL A 223 25.10 -27.13 -10.14
C VAL A 223 24.99 -25.64 -9.81
N MET A 224 25.10 -25.30 -8.53
CA MET A 224 25.09 -23.92 -8.07
C MET A 224 26.30 -23.65 -7.17
N THR A 225 26.99 -22.57 -7.49
CA THR A 225 28.09 -22.02 -6.69
C THR A 225 27.85 -20.53 -6.47
N ALA A 226 28.55 -19.92 -5.50
CA ALA A 226 28.49 -18.47 -5.31
C ALA A 226 28.90 -17.73 -6.60
N GLY A 227 29.90 -18.25 -7.32
CA GLY A 227 30.33 -17.72 -8.60
C GLY A 227 29.23 -17.72 -9.66
N ASN A 228 28.47 -18.83 -9.78
CA ASN A 228 27.33 -18.89 -10.72
C ASN A 228 26.28 -17.83 -10.37
N PHE A 229 25.89 -17.75 -9.09
CA PHE A 229 24.92 -16.77 -8.62
C PHE A 229 25.34 -15.32 -8.95
N PHE A 230 26.60 -14.96 -8.68
CA PHE A 230 27.08 -13.61 -8.98
C PHE A 230 27.12 -13.33 -10.49
N GLU A 231 27.48 -14.31 -11.33
CA GLU A 231 27.43 -14.13 -12.79
C GLU A 231 25.98 -13.91 -13.28
N TYR A 232 24.99 -14.59 -12.71
CA TYR A 232 23.58 -14.31 -13.00
C TYR A 232 23.17 -12.88 -12.59
N CYS A 233 23.62 -12.41 -11.43
CA CYS A 233 23.41 -11.00 -11.02
C CYS A 233 24.04 -10.02 -12.02
N LYS A 234 25.28 -10.31 -12.45
CA LYS A 234 26.03 -9.48 -13.40
C LYS A 234 25.31 -9.37 -14.75
N MET A 235 24.72 -10.45 -15.26
CA MET A 235 23.89 -10.39 -16.47
C MET A 235 22.79 -9.33 -16.34
N GLY A 236 22.08 -9.32 -15.21
CA GLY A 236 21.05 -8.32 -14.92
C GLY A 236 21.57 -6.88 -14.82
N TYR A 237 22.72 -6.68 -14.17
CA TYR A 237 23.35 -5.36 -14.07
C TYR A 237 23.83 -4.82 -15.43
N VAL A 238 24.41 -5.68 -16.27
CA VAL A 238 24.84 -5.29 -17.62
C VAL A 238 23.63 -4.92 -18.48
N ALA A 239 22.55 -5.71 -18.42
CA ALA A 239 21.32 -5.45 -19.18
C ALA A 239 20.64 -4.12 -18.83
N ASN A 240 20.93 -3.57 -17.66
CA ASN A 240 20.37 -2.33 -17.14
C ASN A 240 21.35 -1.16 -17.14
N ASP A 241 22.48 -1.29 -17.85
CA ASP A 241 23.48 -0.23 -17.99
C ASP A 241 24.09 0.24 -16.65
N TYR A 242 24.06 -0.62 -15.63
CA TYR A 242 24.71 -0.34 -14.35
C TYR A 242 26.23 -0.41 -14.45
N VAL A 243 26.72 -1.17 -15.44
CA VAL A 243 28.14 -1.31 -15.76
C VAL A 243 28.51 -0.24 -16.79
N LYS A 244 29.04 0.87 -16.30
CA LYS A 244 29.64 1.97 -17.06
C LYS A 244 31.15 1.78 -17.21
N ALA A 245 31.81 2.68 -17.95
CA ALA A 245 33.26 2.64 -18.14
C ALA A 245 34.06 2.58 -16.81
N GLU A 246 33.53 3.17 -15.74
CA GLU A 246 34.16 3.24 -14.41
C GLU A 246 34.15 1.91 -13.65
N ASN A 247 33.23 0.99 -13.96
CA ASN A 247 33.09 -0.31 -13.28
C ASN A 247 33.11 -1.50 -14.25
N ASN A 248 33.48 -1.30 -15.52
CA ASN A 248 33.57 -2.38 -16.51
C ASN A 248 34.65 -3.45 -16.20
N LYS A 249 35.58 -3.15 -15.27
CA LYS A 249 36.60 -4.09 -14.80
C LYS A 249 36.21 -4.85 -13.54
N LEU A 250 35.08 -4.52 -12.92
CA LEU A 250 34.63 -5.20 -11.70
C LEU A 250 34.22 -6.64 -12.02
N SER A 251 34.64 -7.56 -11.17
CA SER A 251 34.16 -8.93 -11.13
C SER A 251 32.67 -8.99 -10.76
N ALA A 252 32.03 -10.12 -11.03
CA ALA A 252 30.62 -10.31 -10.70
C ALA A 252 30.32 -10.13 -9.20
N VAL A 253 31.22 -10.58 -8.32
CA VAL A 253 31.13 -10.40 -6.86
C VAL A 253 31.19 -8.91 -6.48
N GLU A 254 32.08 -8.14 -7.11
CA GLU A 254 32.22 -6.71 -6.83
C GLU A 254 31.01 -5.91 -7.32
N LEU A 255 30.42 -6.29 -8.46
CA LEU A 255 29.17 -5.70 -8.94
C LEU A 255 28.02 -6.02 -7.98
N TYR A 256 27.92 -7.27 -7.50
CA TYR A 256 26.94 -7.64 -6.48
C TYR A 256 27.11 -6.79 -5.22
N LYS A 257 28.32 -6.69 -4.65
CA LYS A 257 28.59 -5.86 -3.46
C LYS A 257 28.19 -4.39 -3.64
N ARG A 258 28.28 -3.89 -4.87
CA ARG A 258 27.97 -2.49 -5.20
C ARG A 258 26.45 -2.23 -5.27
N PHE A 259 25.67 -3.14 -5.84
CA PHE A 259 24.26 -2.90 -6.17
C PHE A 259 23.26 -3.62 -5.26
N ALA A 260 23.66 -4.75 -4.69
CA ALA A 260 22.82 -5.51 -3.76
C ALA A 260 22.65 -4.81 -2.41
N ASP A 261 21.67 -5.26 -1.64
CA ASP A 261 21.34 -4.75 -0.29
C ASP A 261 22.58 -4.66 0.63
N GLY A 262 23.44 -5.67 0.59
CA GLY A 262 24.70 -5.71 1.34
C GLY A 262 24.62 -6.50 2.64
N ARG A 263 23.43 -6.90 3.11
CA ARG A 263 23.26 -7.87 4.20
C ARG A 263 23.29 -9.31 3.67
N ASP A 264 24.41 -9.70 3.07
CA ASP A 264 24.55 -10.94 2.28
C ASP A 264 24.75 -12.24 3.10
N GLU A 265 24.73 -12.15 4.43
CA GLU A 265 24.98 -13.27 5.34
C GLU A 265 26.29 -14.04 5.09
N GLY A 266 27.32 -13.36 4.58
CA GLY A 266 28.62 -13.97 4.30
C GLY A 266 28.69 -14.67 2.93
N LEU A 267 27.67 -14.54 2.08
CA LEU A 267 27.67 -15.10 0.72
C LEU A 267 28.89 -14.66 -0.09
N THR A 268 29.33 -13.41 0.03
CA THR A 268 30.50 -12.91 -0.71
C THR A 268 31.86 -13.35 -0.15
N ALA A 269 31.88 -14.10 0.96
CA ALA A 269 33.08 -14.67 1.54
C ALA A 269 33.31 -16.15 1.16
N LEU A 270 32.37 -16.77 0.43
CA LEU A 270 32.46 -18.18 0.03
C LEU A 270 33.51 -18.39 -1.07
N THR A 271 34.02 -19.63 -1.15
CA THR A 271 34.84 -20.05 -2.28
C THR A 271 33.97 -20.10 -3.55
N LEU A 272 34.27 -19.23 -4.52
CA LEU A 272 33.37 -18.99 -5.66
C LEU A 272 33.01 -20.22 -6.49
N GLY A 273 33.91 -21.20 -6.61
CA GLY A 273 33.68 -22.42 -7.39
C GLY A 273 33.28 -23.65 -6.56
N SER A 274 33.07 -23.51 -5.24
CA SER A 274 32.74 -24.65 -4.37
C SER A 274 31.23 -24.82 -4.24
N GLU A 275 30.69 -25.90 -4.81
CA GLU A 275 29.30 -26.30 -4.61
C GLU A 275 29.02 -26.66 -3.14
N ALA A 276 30.00 -27.30 -2.50
CA ALA A 276 29.89 -27.70 -1.10
C ALA A 276 29.78 -26.47 -0.17
N ASP A 277 30.60 -25.43 -0.39
CA ASP A 277 30.56 -24.20 0.40
C ASP A 277 29.23 -23.48 0.21
N PHE A 278 28.73 -23.40 -1.03
CA PHE A 278 27.44 -22.77 -1.31
C PHE A 278 26.27 -23.53 -0.68
N LEU A 279 26.26 -24.86 -0.78
CA LEU A 279 25.21 -25.70 -0.17
C LEU A 279 25.24 -25.63 1.36
N ASP A 280 26.43 -25.65 1.95
CA ASP A 280 26.59 -25.52 3.40
C ASP A 280 26.08 -24.16 3.89
N TRP A 281 26.54 -23.07 3.26
CA TRP A 281 26.04 -21.73 3.56
C TRP A 281 24.52 -21.64 3.39
N TYR A 282 23.97 -22.18 2.29
CA TYR A 282 22.54 -22.11 2.04
C TYR A 282 21.71 -22.76 3.15
N ARG A 283 22.17 -23.89 3.69
CA ARG A 283 21.50 -24.67 4.74
C ARG A 283 21.72 -24.10 6.14
N HIS A 284 22.84 -23.44 6.38
CA HIS A 284 23.26 -23.02 7.73
C HIS A 284 23.42 -21.50 7.91
N LYS A 285 23.04 -20.68 6.93
CA LYS A 285 23.03 -19.22 7.06
C LYS A 285 22.20 -18.78 8.26
N LYS A 286 22.66 -17.72 8.93
CA LYS A 286 22.18 -17.29 10.25
C LYS A 286 20.71 -16.84 10.26
N GLY A 287 20.17 -16.45 9.10
CA GLY A 287 18.84 -15.90 8.97
C GLY A 287 18.80 -14.42 9.37
N GLY A 288 17.98 -13.62 8.67
CA GLY A 288 17.79 -12.19 8.94
C GLY A 288 18.56 -11.25 8.01
N GLY A 289 19.42 -11.75 7.13
CA GLY A 289 19.97 -10.99 6.01
C GLY A 289 19.13 -11.07 4.74
N HIS A 290 19.58 -10.37 3.71
CA HIS A 290 18.90 -10.18 2.42
C HIS A 290 19.83 -10.50 1.24
N PRO A 291 20.45 -11.71 1.19
CA PRO A 291 21.42 -12.06 0.15
C PRO A 291 20.84 -12.06 -1.27
N TRP A 292 19.53 -12.16 -1.38
CA TRP A 292 18.84 -12.23 -2.66
C TRP A 292 18.39 -10.88 -3.20
N GLU A 293 18.40 -9.81 -2.41
CA GLU A 293 18.03 -8.46 -2.84
C GLU A 293 19.18 -7.86 -3.66
N ILE A 294 19.27 -8.28 -4.93
CA ILE A 294 20.35 -7.90 -5.86
C ILE A 294 20.26 -6.43 -6.30
N CYS A 295 19.12 -5.77 -6.10
CA CYS A 295 19.01 -4.32 -6.24
C CYS A 295 18.37 -3.72 -5.00
N ARG A 296 19.09 -2.80 -4.36
CA ARG A 296 18.60 -2.02 -3.21
C ARG A 296 17.24 -1.38 -3.49
N GLY A 297 16.35 -1.48 -2.52
CA GLY A 297 15.04 -0.84 -2.52
C GLY A 297 14.33 -1.05 -1.20
N GLY A 298 13.19 -0.39 -1.00
CA GLY A 298 12.31 -0.74 0.11
C GLY A 298 11.64 -2.10 -0.13
N ASN A 299 10.84 -2.56 0.84
CA ASN A 299 10.16 -3.86 0.77
C ASN A 299 9.35 -4.09 -0.52
N SER A 300 8.92 -3.01 -1.20
CA SER A 300 8.11 -3.06 -2.42
C SER A 300 8.84 -2.57 -3.68
N THR A 301 10.14 -2.26 -3.61
CA THR A 301 10.91 -1.72 -4.75
C THR A 301 12.28 -2.35 -4.93
N HIS A 302 12.70 -3.29 -4.09
CA HIS A 302 13.90 -4.07 -4.36
C HIS A 302 13.64 -5.04 -5.53
N ILE A 303 14.72 -5.51 -6.18
CA ILE A 303 14.65 -6.63 -7.12
C ILE A 303 15.42 -7.77 -6.47
N SER A 304 14.76 -8.92 -6.38
CA SER A 304 15.31 -10.13 -5.79
C SER A 304 15.64 -11.15 -6.87
N LEU A 305 16.81 -11.77 -6.75
CA LEU A 305 17.15 -12.99 -7.47
C LEU A 305 17.50 -14.01 -6.39
N PHE A 306 16.58 -14.92 -6.09
CA PHE A 306 16.79 -15.93 -5.05
C PHE A 306 16.92 -17.32 -5.63
N VAL A 307 17.61 -18.17 -4.89
CA VAL A 307 17.83 -19.56 -5.25
C VAL A 307 17.08 -20.46 -4.26
N GLN A 308 16.35 -21.44 -4.76
CA GLN A 308 15.62 -22.42 -3.96
C GLN A 308 16.18 -23.82 -4.23
N LEU A 309 16.56 -24.54 -3.17
CA LEU A 309 16.94 -25.94 -3.30
C LEU A 309 15.66 -26.79 -3.42
N THR A 310 15.59 -27.61 -4.47
CA THR A 310 14.51 -28.58 -4.73
C THR A 310 15.08 -30.00 -4.75
N GLU A 311 14.22 -31.01 -4.86
CA GLU A 311 14.66 -32.41 -5.00
C GLU A 311 15.49 -32.68 -6.26
N LYS A 312 15.28 -31.90 -7.34
CA LYS A 312 15.93 -32.09 -8.64
C LYS A 312 17.11 -31.16 -8.90
N GLY A 313 17.36 -30.18 -8.03
CA GLY A 313 18.41 -29.19 -8.20
C GLY A 313 18.02 -27.82 -7.67
N TRP A 314 18.64 -26.77 -8.21
CA TRP A 314 18.45 -25.39 -7.78
C TRP A 314 17.50 -24.66 -8.71
N LEU A 315 16.44 -24.07 -8.15
CA LEU A 315 15.53 -23.20 -8.88
C LEU A 315 15.97 -21.75 -8.69
N LEU A 316 16.15 -21.04 -9.80
CA LEU A 316 16.45 -19.60 -9.80
C LEU A 316 15.16 -18.82 -10.02
N VAL A 317 14.83 -17.89 -9.12
CA VAL A 317 13.61 -17.08 -9.20
C VAL A 317 13.98 -15.61 -9.21
N LEU A 318 13.54 -14.91 -10.25
CA LEU A 318 13.65 -13.46 -10.38
C LEU A 318 12.33 -12.81 -9.95
N GLU A 319 12.39 -11.86 -9.03
CA GLU A 319 11.24 -11.14 -8.50
C GLU A 319 11.47 -9.63 -8.52
N GLY A 320 10.51 -8.88 -9.05
CA GLY A 320 10.58 -7.42 -9.15
C GLY A 320 9.39 -6.86 -9.92
N SER A 321 8.18 -7.00 -9.36
CA SER A 321 6.93 -6.62 -10.04
C SER A 321 6.49 -5.17 -9.77
N SER A 322 7.28 -4.40 -9.02
CA SER A 322 7.00 -2.99 -8.71
C SER A 322 6.96 -2.14 -9.98
N CYS A 323 5.92 -1.32 -10.17
CA CYS A 323 5.76 -0.48 -11.36
C CYS A 323 7.00 0.39 -11.66
N SER A 324 7.67 0.91 -10.62
CA SER A 324 8.88 1.74 -10.78
C SER A 324 10.13 0.96 -11.20
N ARG A 325 10.13 -0.38 -11.10
CA ARG A 325 11.30 -1.25 -11.33
C ARG A 325 11.06 -2.35 -12.35
N VAL A 326 9.80 -2.62 -12.72
CA VAL A 326 9.40 -3.75 -13.56
C VAL A 326 10.14 -3.82 -14.89
N VAL A 327 10.40 -2.67 -15.52
CA VAL A 327 11.17 -2.60 -16.77
C VAL A 327 12.60 -3.09 -16.57
N GLU A 328 13.20 -2.75 -15.43
CA GLU A 328 14.53 -3.21 -15.07
C GLU A 328 14.55 -4.74 -14.89
N THR A 329 13.56 -5.26 -14.16
CA THR A 329 13.37 -6.69 -13.96
C THR A 329 13.16 -7.42 -15.28
N VAL A 330 12.37 -6.88 -16.21
CA VAL A 330 12.17 -7.46 -17.55
C VAL A 330 13.49 -7.51 -18.33
N LYS A 331 14.30 -6.44 -18.29
CA LYS A 331 15.63 -6.46 -18.91
C LYS A 331 16.56 -7.52 -18.31
N MET A 332 16.50 -7.72 -16.99
CA MET A 332 17.24 -8.81 -16.34
C MET A 332 16.75 -10.17 -16.82
N ALA A 333 15.43 -10.38 -16.85
CA ALA A 333 14.80 -11.62 -17.31
C ALA A 333 15.19 -11.94 -18.77
N ILE A 334 15.14 -10.95 -19.66
CA ILE A 334 15.56 -11.08 -21.06
C ILE A 334 17.04 -11.47 -21.14
N SER A 335 17.90 -10.86 -20.32
CA SER A 335 19.32 -11.20 -20.30
C SER A 335 19.59 -12.63 -19.83
N LEU A 336 18.90 -13.09 -18.77
CA LEU A 336 19.00 -14.48 -18.30
C LEU A 336 18.52 -15.45 -19.40
N TYR A 337 17.39 -15.15 -20.03
CA TYR A 337 16.83 -15.94 -21.13
C TYR A 337 17.77 -16.03 -22.34
N LYS A 338 18.32 -14.89 -22.80
CA LYS A 338 19.27 -14.85 -23.93
C LYS A 338 20.56 -15.64 -23.63
N ASN A 339 20.94 -15.77 -22.36
CA ASN A 339 22.08 -16.58 -21.91
C ASN A 339 21.71 -18.03 -21.54
N GLN A 340 20.48 -18.46 -21.84
CA GLN A 340 20.01 -19.84 -21.59
C GLN A 340 20.12 -20.25 -20.10
N VAL A 341 20.00 -19.30 -19.18
CA VAL A 341 19.92 -19.58 -17.75
C VAL A 341 18.50 -20.08 -17.45
N PRO A 342 18.31 -21.28 -16.87
CA PRO A 342 17.01 -21.72 -16.38
C PRO A 342 16.54 -20.84 -15.21
N PHE A 343 15.33 -20.29 -15.28
CA PHE A 343 14.76 -19.46 -14.22
C PHE A 343 13.23 -19.34 -14.31
N ILE A 344 12.62 -18.89 -13.22
CA ILE A 344 11.23 -18.45 -13.17
C ILE A 344 11.19 -16.94 -12.92
N LEU A 345 10.37 -16.23 -13.70
CA LEU A 345 9.99 -14.86 -13.39
C LEU A 345 8.74 -14.88 -12.51
N ASN A 346 8.87 -14.47 -11.24
CA ASN A 346 7.73 -14.40 -10.34
C ASN A 346 6.70 -13.38 -10.88
N LYS A 347 5.41 -13.73 -10.87
CA LYS A 347 4.32 -12.93 -11.44
C LYS A 347 4.52 -12.55 -12.91
N ALA A 348 5.12 -13.45 -13.71
CA ALA A 348 5.42 -13.20 -15.12
C ALA A 348 4.21 -12.71 -15.92
N SER A 349 3.05 -13.34 -15.74
CA SER A 349 1.82 -12.98 -16.45
C SER A 349 1.34 -11.57 -16.10
N GLU A 350 1.39 -11.19 -14.83
CA GLU A 350 1.01 -9.86 -14.37
C GLU A 350 2.00 -8.79 -14.85
N ILE A 351 3.29 -9.10 -14.84
CA ILE A 351 4.34 -8.24 -15.41
C ILE A 351 4.08 -8.02 -16.90
N GLU A 352 3.83 -9.08 -17.67
CA GLU A 352 3.52 -8.96 -19.10
C GLU A 352 2.29 -8.08 -19.37
N ARG A 353 1.21 -8.27 -18.60
CA ARG A 353 0.02 -7.43 -18.71
C ARG A 353 0.31 -5.97 -18.41
N MET A 354 1.16 -5.71 -17.40
CA MET A 354 1.65 -4.37 -17.07
C MET A 354 2.45 -3.77 -18.22
N ILE A 355 3.37 -4.54 -18.82
CA ILE A 355 4.15 -4.10 -19.98
C ILE A 355 3.24 -3.71 -21.15
N LYS A 356 2.18 -4.48 -21.38
CA LYS A 356 1.21 -4.26 -22.46
C LYS A 356 0.15 -3.20 -22.12
N GLY A 357 0.10 -2.67 -20.89
CA GLY A 357 -0.92 -1.72 -20.43
C GLY A 357 -2.33 -2.29 -20.34
N ILE A 358 -2.46 -3.62 -20.25
CA ILE A 358 -3.74 -4.34 -20.19
C ILE A 358 -4.04 -4.89 -18.78
N ASP A 359 -3.18 -4.56 -17.81
CA ASP A 359 -3.44 -4.77 -16.40
C ASP A 359 -4.34 -3.68 -15.80
N TYR A 360 -4.90 -3.99 -14.63
CA TYR A 360 -5.63 -3.04 -13.83
C TYR A 360 -4.71 -2.46 -12.74
N ILE A 361 -4.76 -1.15 -12.56
CA ILE A 361 -4.25 -0.45 -11.38
C ILE A 361 -5.40 -0.42 -10.35
N GLY A 362 -5.13 -0.89 -9.14
CA GLY A 362 -6.09 -0.83 -8.03
C GLY A 362 -6.12 0.57 -7.42
N ILE A 363 -7.29 1.21 -7.41
CA ILE A 363 -7.51 2.48 -6.72
C ILE A 363 -7.96 2.15 -5.30
N VAL A 364 -7.21 2.61 -4.31
CA VAL A 364 -7.55 2.45 -2.89
C VAL A 364 -7.84 3.79 -2.23
N PRO A 365 -8.73 3.83 -1.23
CA PRO A 365 -8.99 5.00 -0.40
C PRO A 365 -7.72 5.72 0.05
N LYS A 366 -7.73 7.06 0.07
CA LYS A 366 -6.57 7.90 0.45
C LYS A 366 -6.01 7.63 1.84
N THR A 367 -6.79 6.99 2.69
CA THR A 367 -6.40 6.59 4.05
C THR A 367 -5.59 5.31 4.11
N MET A 368 -5.46 4.61 2.99
CA MET A 368 -4.64 3.42 2.90
C MET A 368 -3.40 3.69 2.06
N VAL A 369 -2.27 3.19 2.56
CA VAL A 369 -1.03 3.15 1.80
C VAL A 369 -1.26 2.23 0.59
N PRO A 370 -1.01 2.69 -0.65
CA PRO A 370 -1.28 1.93 -1.87
C PRO A 370 -0.17 0.89 -2.11
N ARG A 371 0.04 -0.01 -1.16
CA ARG A 371 1.02 -1.10 -1.20
C ARG A 371 0.41 -2.33 -0.55
N TYR A 372 0.60 -3.48 -1.20
CA TYR A 372 0.09 -4.78 -0.71
C TYR A 372 -1.43 -4.85 -0.54
N CYS A 373 -2.19 -4.06 -1.31
CA CYS A 373 -3.64 -4.00 -1.20
C CYS A 373 -4.38 -5.09 -2.00
N GLY A 374 -3.68 -6.10 -2.51
CA GLY A 374 -4.23 -7.09 -3.44
C GLY A 374 -5.42 -7.88 -2.87
N SER A 375 -5.44 -8.10 -1.56
CA SER A 375 -6.54 -8.78 -0.86
C SER A 375 -7.87 -8.02 -0.86
N HIS A 376 -7.87 -6.72 -1.19
CA HIS A 376 -9.09 -5.92 -1.31
C HIS A 376 -9.77 -6.03 -2.67
N PHE A 377 -9.13 -6.70 -3.64
CA PHE A 377 -9.62 -6.82 -5.01
C PHE A 377 -9.93 -8.28 -5.34
N PRO A 378 -10.86 -8.53 -6.29
CA PRO A 378 -11.09 -9.89 -6.79
C PRO A 378 -9.81 -10.49 -7.37
N SER A 379 -9.52 -11.75 -7.05
CA SER A 379 -8.26 -12.40 -7.44
C SER A 379 -8.15 -12.57 -8.96
N GLU A 380 -9.28 -12.66 -9.67
CA GLU A 380 -9.37 -12.72 -11.12
C GLU A 380 -8.86 -11.45 -11.82
N ASP A 381 -8.87 -10.29 -11.15
CA ASP A 381 -8.36 -9.04 -11.73
C ASP A 381 -6.82 -9.02 -11.79
N ARG A 382 -6.17 -9.82 -10.94
CA ARG A 382 -4.71 -9.97 -10.81
C ARG A 382 -4.00 -8.62 -10.68
N ILE A 383 -4.50 -7.76 -9.80
CA ILE A 383 -3.96 -6.42 -9.55
C ILE A 383 -2.71 -6.54 -8.69
N ILE A 384 -1.59 -6.01 -9.20
CA ILE A 384 -0.29 -6.01 -8.52
C ILE A 384 0.29 -4.60 -8.31
N ASP A 385 -0.44 -3.57 -8.76
CA ASP A 385 -0.06 -2.16 -8.66
C ASP A 385 -1.26 -1.36 -8.15
N PHE A 386 -0.99 -0.38 -7.28
CA PHE A 386 -2.03 0.35 -6.56
C PHE A 386 -1.73 1.83 -6.51
N MET A 387 -2.78 2.64 -6.46
CA MET A 387 -2.69 4.09 -6.31
C MET A 387 -3.80 4.61 -5.41
N ASN A 388 -3.56 5.76 -4.77
CA ASN A 388 -4.65 6.59 -4.30
C ASN A 388 -5.13 7.46 -5.47
N LEU A 389 -6.39 7.89 -5.43
CA LEU A 389 -6.88 8.88 -6.39
C LEU A 389 -6.14 10.20 -6.16
N GLY A 390 -5.36 10.65 -7.14
CA GLY A 390 -4.68 11.95 -7.10
C GLY A 390 -5.63 13.13 -7.31
N PHE A 391 -5.11 14.34 -7.09
CA PHE A 391 -5.85 15.59 -7.31
C PHE A 391 -5.84 16.04 -8.77
N GLU A 392 -4.77 15.72 -9.52
CA GLU A 392 -4.65 16.09 -10.92
C GLU A 392 -5.57 15.21 -11.78
N LYS A 393 -6.40 15.85 -12.62
CA LYS A 393 -7.34 15.18 -13.54
C LYS A 393 -8.22 14.12 -12.87
N SER A 394 -8.58 14.34 -11.60
CA SER A 394 -9.36 13.43 -10.78
C SER A 394 -10.70 13.07 -11.43
N ASP A 395 -11.40 14.04 -12.01
CA ASP A 395 -12.67 13.83 -12.73
C ASP A 395 -12.49 12.87 -13.92
N GLU A 396 -11.46 13.08 -14.76
CA GLU A 396 -11.17 12.22 -15.91
C GLU A 396 -10.80 10.79 -15.47
N MET A 397 -10.03 10.67 -14.38
CA MET A 397 -9.75 9.37 -13.78
C MET A 397 -11.02 8.69 -13.25
N CYS A 398 -11.91 9.43 -12.59
CA CYS A 398 -13.16 8.91 -12.05
C CYS A 398 -14.08 8.37 -13.14
N ASP A 399 -14.16 9.07 -14.27
CA ASP A 399 -14.98 8.68 -15.43
C ASP A 399 -14.48 7.40 -16.12
N LYS A 400 -13.17 7.19 -16.14
CA LYS A 400 -12.53 6.02 -16.76
C LYS A 400 -12.40 4.83 -15.80
N ALA A 401 -12.45 5.05 -14.49
CA ALA A 401 -12.33 4.00 -13.49
C ALA A 401 -13.63 3.17 -13.36
N THR A 402 -13.47 1.89 -13.04
CA THR A 402 -14.56 1.04 -12.57
C THR A 402 -14.57 1.03 -11.06
N TRP A 403 -15.63 1.56 -10.46
CA TRP A 403 -15.76 1.67 -9.00
C TRP A 403 -16.47 0.45 -8.40
N PHE A 404 -15.90 -0.11 -7.34
CA PHE A 404 -16.53 -1.21 -6.62
C PHE A 404 -17.70 -0.71 -5.78
N PRO A 405 -18.74 -1.54 -5.55
CA PRO A 405 -19.85 -1.17 -4.69
C PRO A 405 -19.38 -0.77 -3.28
N VAL A 406 -19.86 0.36 -2.78
CA VAL A 406 -19.64 0.74 -1.38
C VAL A 406 -20.41 -0.22 -0.49
N LYS A 407 -19.72 -0.86 0.44
CA LYS A 407 -20.34 -1.74 1.44
C LYS A 407 -21.18 -0.88 2.40
N GLY A 408 -22.48 -1.17 2.43
CA GLY A 408 -23.41 -0.56 3.37
C GLY A 408 -23.40 -1.23 4.75
N VAL A 409 -24.28 -0.73 5.61
CA VAL A 409 -24.58 -1.28 6.93
C VAL A 409 -25.80 -2.19 6.86
N GLU A 410 -25.78 -3.29 7.60
CA GLU A 410 -26.92 -4.17 7.85
C GLU A 410 -27.21 -4.19 9.35
N LEU A 411 -28.48 -4.28 9.74
CA LEU A 411 -28.87 -4.43 11.15
C LEU A 411 -28.97 -5.92 11.53
N VAL A 412 -28.67 -6.23 12.79
CA VAL A 412 -28.95 -7.54 13.39
C VAL A 412 -30.47 -7.75 13.37
N SER A 413 -30.90 -8.89 12.84
CA SER A 413 -32.30 -9.29 12.70
C SER A 413 -32.98 -9.56 14.03
#